data_AF-A0A7K4ILT1-F1
#
_entry.id   AF-A0A7K4ILT1-F1
#
_cell.length_a   1.000
_cell.length_b   1.000
_cell.length_c   1.000
_cell.angle_alpha   90.00
_cell.angle_beta   90.00
_cell.angle_gamma   90.00
#
_symmetry.space_group_name_H-M   'P 1'
#
loop_
_entity.id
_entity.type
_entity.pdbx_description
1 polymer ?
#
loop_
_entity_poly.entity_id
_entity_poly.type
_entity_poly.pdbx_seq_one_letter_code
_entity_poly.pdbx_strand_id
1 'polypeptide(L)'
;MEISPDRFLMGLGLFFLTTGVAWSSLAILREGTILLLEPGLVNIITGALLLTRFLIKYARAMVMASGLYSFVICAYQFYAASNLMQLGITTFTIASLIVYGLASLAFALVVAISLMNTKAFAPQLIGQTGDEKDHGP
;
A
#
# COMPACT_ATOMS: atom_id res chain seq x y z
N MET A 1 9.09 -17.11 12.51
CA MET A 1 9.59 -17.16 11.13
C MET A 1 10.03 -15.75 10.78
N GLU A 2 11.33 -15.46 10.77
CA GLU A 2 11.81 -14.11 10.42
C GLU A 2 11.68 -13.93 8.91
N ILE A 3 10.85 -12.99 8.48
CA ILE A 3 10.73 -12.61 7.07
C ILE A 3 11.94 -11.72 6.76
N SER A 4 12.68 -12.05 5.70
CA SER A 4 13.81 -11.21 5.29
C SER A 4 13.32 -9.81 4.89
N PRO A 5 14.07 -8.74 5.23
CA PRO A 5 13.71 -7.35 4.89
C PRO A 5 13.35 -7.17 3.41
N ASP A 6 14.11 -7.80 2.53
CA ASP A 6 13.90 -7.74 1.08
C ASP A 6 12.57 -8.38 0.65
N ARG A 7 12.21 -9.53 1.20
CA ARG A 7 10.92 -10.17 0.90
C ARG A 7 9.76 -9.36 1.44
N PHE A 8 9.96 -8.72 2.59
CA PHE A 8 8.96 -7.83 3.19
C PHE A 8 8.71 -6.59 2.32
N LEU A 9 9.77 -5.89 1.91
CA LEU A 9 9.66 -4.72 1.03
C LEU A 9 9.06 -5.07 -0.33
N MET A 10 9.46 -6.21 -0.91
CA MET A 10 8.90 -6.69 -2.17
C MET A 10 7.40 -7.02 -2.01
N GLY A 11 7.01 -7.66 -0.91
CA GLY A 11 5.61 -7.93 -0.59
C GLY A 11 4.78 -6.66 -0.45
N LEU A 12 5.29 -5.64 0.25
CA LEU A 12 4.66 -4.33 0.33
C LEU A 12 4.56 -3.66 -1.04
N GLY A 13 5.64 -3.69 -1.83
CA GLY A 13 5.68 -3.14 -3.18
C GLY A 13 4.59 -3.74 -4.08
N LEU A 14 4.46 -5.07 -4.08
CA LEU A 14 3.40 -5.77 -4.81
C LEU A 14 2.00 -5.41 -4.28
N PHE A 15 1.83 -5.31 -2.97
CA PHE A 15 0.55 -4.92 -2.37
C PHE A 15 0.12 -3.52 -2.81
N PHE A 16 1.01 -2.53 -2.75
CA PHE A 16 0.73 -1.17 -3.20
C PHE A 16 0.47 -1.11 -4.71
N LEU A 17 1.27 -1.82 -5.52
CA LEU A 17 1.08 -1.85 -6.96
C LEU A 17 -0.29 -2.45 -7.35
N THR A 18 -0.62 -3.62 -6.79
CA THR A 18 -1.87 -4.33 -7.12
C THR A 18 -3.11 -3.57 -6.67
N THR A 19 -3.10 -3.04 -5.44
CA THR A 19 -4.20 -2.20 -4.94
C THR A 19 -4.32 -0.93 -5.75
N GLY A 20 -3.20 -0.29 -6.11
CA GLY A 20 -3.21 0.92 -6.93
C GLY A 20 -3.81 0.71 -8.32
N VAL A 21 -3.47 -0.38 -9.00
CA VAL A 21 -4.07 -0.76 -10.28
C VAL A 21 -5.56 -1.05 -10.14
N ALA A 22 -5.97 -1.79 -9.10
CA ALA A 22 -7.37 -2.10 -8.86
C ALA A 22 -8.21 -0.84 -8.63
N TRP A 23 -7.72 0.09 -7.80
CA TRP A 23 -8.41 1.34 -7.50
C TRP A 23 -8.50 2.28 -8.70
N SER A 24 -7.40 2.43 -9.44
CA SER A 24 -7.39 3.25 -10.66
C SER A 24 -8.35 2.68 -11.71
N SER A 25 -8.39 1.36 -11.86
CA SER A 25 -9.31 0.69 -12.79
C SER A 25 -10.77 0.88 -12.37
N LEU A 26 -11.08 0.74 -11.08
CA LEU A 26 -12.43 0.99 -10.55
C LEU A 26 -12.85 2.44 -10.76
N ALA A 27 -11.96 3.41 -10.49
CA ALA A 27 -12.22 4.82 -10.66
C ALA A 27 -12.56 5.20 -12.11
N ILE A 28 -11.90 4.57 -13.09
CA ILE A 28 -12.16 4.79 -14.53
C ILE A 28 -13.47 4.14 -14.96
N LEU A 29 -13.80 2.95 -14.42
CA LEU A 29 -14.94 2.16 -14.86
C LEU A 29 -16.27 2.54 -14.18
N ARG A 30 -16.25 3.31 -13.08
CA ARG A 30 -17.47 3.69 -12.35
C ARG A 30 -17.47 5.16 -11.90
N GLU A 31 -18.52 5.87 -12.29
CA GLU A 31 -18.74 7.30 -12.00
C GLU A 31 -18.75 7.64 -10.49
N GLY A 32 -19.12 6.70 -9.63
CA GLY A 32 -19.16 6.90 -8.16
C GLY A 32 -17.82 6.71 -7.44
N THR A 33 -16.74 6.34 -8.15
CA THR A 33 -15.46 5.95 -7.53
C THR A 33 -14.28 6.82 -7.94
N ILE A 34 -14.52 8.00 -8.52
CA ILE A 34 -13.44 8.88 -9.00
C ILE A 34 -12.46 9.30 -7.89
N LEU A 35 -12.95 9.37 -6.64
CA LEU A 35 -12.14 9.63 -5.45
C LEU A 35 -11.08 8.54 -5.18
N LEU A 36 -11.17 7.38 -5.83
CA LEU A 36 -10.18 6.30 -5.73
C LEU A 36 -9.05 6.44 -6.74
N LEU A 37 -9.13 7.39 -7.68
CA LEU A 37 -8.08 7.60 -8.67
C LEU A 37 -6.79 8.10 -8.02
N GLU A 38 -6.89 9.12 -7.16
CA GLU A 38 -5.74 9.67 -6.43
C GLU A 38 -5.03 8.63 -5.55
N PRO A 39 -5.70 7.90 -4.63
CA PRO A 39 -5.05 6.85 -3.86
C PRO A 39 -4.58 5.69 -4.75
N GLY A 40 -5.26 5.43 -5.87
CA GLY A 40 -4.83 4.47 -6.88
C GLY A 40 -3.44 4.81 -7.43
N LEU A 41 -3.27 6.05 -7.91
CA LEU A 41 -1.99 6.54 -8.46
C LEU A 41 -0.88 6.59 -7.40
N VAL A 42 -1.18 7.08 -6.20
CA VAL A 42 -0.22 7.12 -5.08
C VAL A 42 0.28 5.72 -4.74
N ASN A 43 -0.61 4.73 -4.74
CA ASN A 43 -0.26 3.33 -4.47
C ASN A 43 0.54 2.71 -5.61
N ILE A 44 0.24 3.00 -6.88
CA ILE A 44 1.06 2.55 -8.02
C ILE A 44 2.49 3.10 -7.89
N ILE A 45 2.62 4.41 -7.65
CA ILE A 45 3.93 5.07 -7.51
C ILE A 45 4.69 4.48 -6.33
N THR A 46 4.05 4.35 -5.17
CA THR A 46 4.64 3.75 -3.97
C THR A 46 5.12 2.33 -4.24
N GLY A 47 4.29 1.50 -4.88
CA GLY A 47 4.63 0.12 -5.24
C GLY A 47 5.82 0.04 -6.18
N ALA A 48 5.84 0.86 -7.24
CA ALA A 48 6.93 0.91 -8.21
C ALA A 48 8.25 1.35 -7.56
N LEU A 49 8.22 2.36 -6.70
CA LEU A 49 9.39 2.86 -5.97
C LEU A 49 9.97 1.81 -5.01
N LEU A 50 9.10 1.06 -4.31
CA LEU A 50 9.53 -0.03 -3.44
C LEU A 50 10.17 -1.19 -4.22
N LEU A 51 9.58 -1.58 -5.36
CA LEU A 51 10.08 -2.67 -6.19
C LEU A 51 11.42 -2.33 -6.87
N THR A 52 11.56 -1.09 -7.34
CA THR A 52 12.80 -0.59 -7.96
C THR A 52 13.88 -0.23 -6.94
N ARG A 53 13.56 -0.26 -5.63
CA ARG A 53 14.41 0.19 -4.52
C ARG A 53 14.85 1.65 -4.65
N PHE A 54 14.18 2.43 -5.50
CA PHE A 54 14.43 3.86 -5.65
C PHE A 54 14.00 4.56 -4.35
N LEU A 55 14.89 5.32 -3.73
CA LEU A 55 14.64 6.02 -2.46
C LEU A 55 14.37 5.11 -1.24
N ILE A 56 15.06 3.97 -1.13
CA ILE A 56 14.88 3.04 0.01
C ILE A 56 15.04 3.69 1.39
N LYS A 57 15.85 4.77 1.48
CA LYS A 57 16.02 5.59 2.70
C LYS A 57 14.70 6.21 3.18
N TYR A 58 13.77 6.49 2.28
CA TYR A 58 12.46 7.07 2.57
C TYR A 58 11.31 6.06 2.45
N ALA A 59 11.61 4.78 2.17
CA ALA A 59 10.61 3.74 1.93
C ALA A 59 9.60 3.63 3.08
N ARG A 60 10.05 3.72 4.33
CA ARG A 60 9.15 3.66 5.50
C ARG A 60 8.18 4.82 5.53
N ALA A 61 8.68 6.05 5.39
CA ALA A 61 7.86 7.25 5.42
C ALA A 61 6.84 7.24 4.28
N MET A 62 7.27 6.81 3.09
CA MET A 62 6.40 6.66 1.93
C MET A 62 5.32 5.60 2.16
N VAL A 63 5.68 4.40 2.62
CA VAL A 63 4.72 3.32 2.95
C VAL A 63 3.70 3.78 3.99
N MET A 64 4.14 4.49 5.03
CA MET A 64 3.28 5.00 6.08
C MET A 64 2.34 6.08 5.57
N ALA A 65 2.85 7.06 4.82
CA ALA A 65 2.05 8.15 4.27
C ALA A 65 1.00 7.61 3.30
N SER A 66 1.41 6.78 2.33
CA SER A 66 0.52 6.20 1.33
C SER A 66 -0.48 5.22 1.95
N GLY A 67 -0.04 4.43 2.92
CA GLY A 67 -0.89 3.50 3.67
C GLY A 67 -1.94 4.24 4.51
N LEU A 68 -1.54 5.29 5.23
CA LEU A 68 -2.46 6.10 6.03
C LEU A 68 -3.46 6.86 5.16
N TYR A 69 -2.99 7.45 4.06
CA TYR A 69 -3.86 8.12 3.09
C TYR A 69 -4.90 7.14 2.52
N SER A 70 -4.47 5.96 2.07
CA SER A 70 -5.37 4.92 1.56
C SER A 70 -6.34 4.41 2.63
N PHE A 71 -5.89 4.27 3.87
CA PHE A 71 -6.75 3.90 5.01
C PHE A 71 -7.87 4.93 5.20
N VAL A 72 -7.53 6.22 5.26
CA VAL A 72 -8.51 7.30 5.47
C VAL A 72 -9.55 7.32 4.35
N ILE A 73 -9.11 7.24 3.08
CA ILE A 73 -10.04 7.22 1.95
C ILE A 73 -10.94 5.98 1.97
N CYS A 74 -10.40 4.79 2.24
CA CYS A 74 -11.20 3.58 2.32
C CYS A 74 -12.20 3.62 3.50
N ALA A 75 -11.80 4.15 4.65
CA ALA A 75 -12.67 4.30 5.80
C ALA A 75 -13.80 5.30 5.53
N TYR A 76 -13.50 6.39 4.82
CA TYR A 76 -14.50 7.34 4.36
C TYR A 76 -15.49 6.69 3.39
N GLN A 77 -15.02 5.92 2.41
CA GLN A 77 -15.89 5.22 1.46
C GLN A 77 -16.74 4.14 2.13
N PHE A 78 -16.20 3.44 3.13
CA PHE A 78 -16.97 2.52 3.96
C PHE A 78 -18.10 3.23 4.71
N TYR A 79 -17.82 4.40 5.30
CA TYR A 79 -18.82 5.23 5.97
C TYR A 79 -19.87 5.78 4.99
N ALA A 80 -19.47 6.23 3.81
CA ALA A 80 -20.39 6.69 2.78
C ALA A 80 -21.32 5.55 2.31
N ALA A 81 -20.77 4.35 2.09
CA ALA A 81 -21.55 3.17 1.72
C ALA A 81 -22.51 2.73 2.84
N SER A 82 -22.13 2.86 4.11
CA SER A 82 -23.02 2.48 5.23
C SER A 82 -24.20 3.43 5.37
N ASN A 83 -24.01 4.73 5.09
CA ASN A 83 -25.12 5.68 5.04
C ASN A 83 -26.08 5.38 3.87
N LEU A 84 -25.57 4.99 2.70
CA LEU A 84 -26.40 4.56 1.57
C LEU A 84 -27.23 3.31 1.90
N MET A 85 -26.74 2.45 2.80
CA MET A 85 -27.49 1.27 3.27
C MET A 85 -28.80 1.65 3.97
N GLN A 86 -28.85 2.82 4.62
CA GLN A 86 -30.07 3.32 5.27
C GLN A 86 -31.15 3.75 4.26
N LEU A 87 -30.74 4.12 3.04
CA LEU A 87 -31.64 4.50 1.94
C LEU A 87 -32.10 3.28 1.12
N GLY A 88 -31.38 2.17 1.20
CA GLY A 88 -31.76 0.91 0.57
C GLY A 88 -30.60 -0.08 0.49
N ILE A 89 -30.87 -1.34 0.85
CA ILE A 89 -29.88 -2.43 0.72
C ILE A 89 -29.87 -2.89 -0.74
N THR A 90 -28.81 -2.55 -1.46
CA THR A 90 -28.52 -3.11 -2.78
C THR A 90 -27.30 -4.02 -2.70
N THR A 91 -27.18 -4.99 -3.63
CA THR A 91 -26.00 -5.84 -3.75
C THR A 91 -24.71 -5.01 -3.89
N PHE A 92 -24.80 -3.86 -4.56
CA PHE A 92 -23.70 -2.92 -4.70
C PHE A 92 -23.28 -2.28 -3.37
N THR A 93 -24.24 -1.92 -2.51
CA THR A 93 -23.97 -1.38 -1.17
C THR A 93 -23.25 -2.40 -0.30
N ILE A 94 -23.69 -3.66 -0.29
CA ILE A 94 -23.07 -4.75 0.47
C ILE A 94 -21.64 -5.03 -0.02
N ALA A 95 -21.46 -5.15 -1.35
CA ALA A 95 -20.14 -5.38 -1.93
C ALA A 95 -19.18 -4.23 -1.61
N SER A 96 -19.65 -2.98 -1.67
CA SER A 96 -18.86 -1.79 -1.33
C SER A 96 -18.43 -1.80 0.14
N LEU A 97 -19.34 -2.13 1.07
CA LEU A 97 -19.01 -2.25 2.49
C LEU A 97 -17.92 -3.29 2.76
N ILE A 98 -18.03 -4.46 2.14
CA ILE A 98 -17.04 -5.53 2.30
C ILE A 98 -15.69 -5.07 1.73
N VAL A 99 -15.67 -4.56 0.51
CA VAL A 99 -14.44 -4.16 -0.18
C VAL A 99 -13.73 -3.03 0.56
N TYR A 100 -14.44 -1.94 0.89
CA TYR A 100 -13.83 -0.80 1.58
C TYR A 100 -13.49 -1.12 3.04
N GLY A 101 -14.27 -1.96 3.72
CA GLY A 101 -13.98 -2.42 5.08
C GLY A 101 -12.71 -3.26 5.13
N LEU A 102 -12.59 -4.27 4.26
CA LEU A 102 -11.39 -5.09 4.15
C LEU A 102 -10.16 -4.29 3.71
N ALA A 103 -10.32 -3.37 2.77
CA ALA A 103 -9.24 -2.49 2.34
C ALA A 103 -8.74 -1.60 3.49
N SER A 104 -9.66 -0.99 4.25
CA SER A 104 -9.31 -0.19 5.43
C SER A 104 -8.51 -1.01 6.44
N LEU A 105 -8.96 -2.23 6.75
CA LEU A 105 -8.23 -3.13 7.64
C LEU A 105 -6.84 -3.49 7.09
N ALA A 106 -6.73 -3.80 5.80
CA ALA A 106 -5.46 -4.11 5.17
C ALA A 106 -4.47 -2.94 5.27
N PHE A 107 -4.90 -1.71 4.97
CA PHE A 107 -4.02 -0.54 5.07
C PHE A 107 -3.67 -0.19 6.52
N ALA A 108 -4.60 -0.35 7.47
CA ALA A 108 -4.29 -0.21 8.89
C ALA A 108 -3.22 -1.22 9.34
N LEU A 109 -3.29 -2.47 8.86
CA LEU A 109 -2.27 -3.48 9.10
C LEU A 109 -0.93 -3.10 8.48
N VAL A 110 -0.91 -2.59 7.23
CA VAL A 110 0.33 -2.11 6.60
C VAL A 110 1.00 -1.03 7.45
N VAL A 111 0.24 -0.06 7.96
CA VAL A 111 0.76 1.00 8.83
C VAL A 111 1.30 0.43 10.15
N ALA A 112 0.52 -0.44 10.80
CA ALA A 112 0.92 -1.08 12.07
C ALA A 112 2.19 -1.94 11.91
N ILE A 113 2.25 -2.77 10.88
CA ILE A 113 3.41 -3.62 10.57
C ILE A 113 4.62 -2.74 10.25
N SER A 114 4.44 -1.62 9.55
CA SER A 114 5.53 -0.67 9.23
C SER A 114 6.03 0.11 10.45
N LEU A 115 5.20 0.30 11.47
CA LEU A 115 5.62 0.83 12.78
C LEU A 115 6.49 -0.19 13.51
N MET A 116 6.03 -1.45 13.58
CA MET A 116 6.70 -2.53 14.31
C MET A 116 8.02 -2.98 13.65
N ASN A 117 8.07 -3.03 12.32
CA ASN A 117 9.20 -3.57 11.57
C ASN A 117 10.22 -2.52 11.16
N THR A 118 10.63 -1.66 12.10
CA THR A 118 11.60 -0.58 11.84
C THR A 118 12.93 -1.11 11.26
N LYS A 119 13.34 -2.32 11.67
CA LYS A 119 14.56 -2.98 11.18
C LYS A 119 14.51 -3.35 9.70
N ALA A 120 13.33 -3.64 9.15
CA ALA A 120 13.17 -4.00 7.73
C ALA A 120 13.36 -2.80 6.79
N PHE A 121 13.23 -1.58 7.33
CA PHE A 121 13.47 -0.33 6.61
C PHE A 121 14.78 0.34 7.00
N ALA A 122 15.55 -0.26 7.92
CA ALA A 122 16.88 0.23 8.22
C ALA A 122 17.70 0.15 6.93
N PRO A 123 18.38 1.24 6.50
CA PRO A 123 19.24 1.19 5.35
C PRO A 123 20.41 0.25 5.69
N GLN A 124 20.26 -1.04 5.35
CA GLN A 124 21.38 -1.97 5.32
C GLN A 124 22.27 -1.50 4.18
N LEU A 125 23.24 -0.67 4.57
CA LEU A 125 24.46 -0.27 3.87
C LEU A 125 24.43 -0.58 2.37
N ILE A 126 24.07 0.45 1.60
CA ILE A 126 24.66 0.71 0.28
C ILE A 126 26.18 0.75 0.52
N GLY A 127 26.85 -0.40 0.51
CA GLY A 127 28.26 -0.48 0.91
C GLY A 127 28.87 -1.86 1.24
N GLN A 128 28.20 -2.99 1.01
CA GLN A 128 28.82 -4.32 1.23
C GLN A 128 28.67 -5.32 0.06
N THR A 129 28.48 -4.83 -1.16
CA THR A 129 28.53 -5.67 -2.37
C THR A 129 29.42 -5.10 -3.47
N GLY A 130 30.36 -4.20 -3.10
CA GLY A 130 31.19 -3.47 -4.07
C GLY A 130 32.70 -3.69 -3.99
N ASP A 131 33.28 -3.96 -2.82
CA ASP A 131 34.74 -4.02 -2.69
C ASP A 131 35.13 -4.90 -1.49
N GLU A 132 35.20 -6.21 -1.69
CA GLU A 132 36.14 -7.01 -0.92
C GLU A 132 36.48 -8.29 -1.71
N LYS A 133 37.76 -8.35 -2.11
CA LYS A 133 38.49 -9.47 -2.75
C LYS A 133 38.53 -9.47 -4.27
N ASP A 134 39.11 -8.41 -4.84
CA ASP A 134 39.94 -8.56 -6.04
C ASP A 134 41.32 -7.93 -5.83
N HIS A 135 42.06 -8.46 -4.84
CA HIS A 135 43.51 -8.45 -4.89
C HIS A 135 43.95 -9.89 -4.72
N GLY A 136 44.12 -10.55 -5.87
CA GLY A 136 44.77 -11.84 -6.03
C GLY A 136 46.28 -11.78 -5.72
N PRO A 137 46.99 -12.86 -6.07
CA PRO A 137 47.97 -13.59 -5.25
C PRO A 137 49.26 -12.84 -4.86
#